data_AF-A0A2N6THF9-F1
#
_entry.id   AF-A0A2N6THF9-F1
#
_cell.length_a   1.000
_cell.length_b   1.000
_cell.length_c   1.000
_cell.angle_alpha   90.00
_cell.angle_beta   90.00
_cell.angle_gamma   90.00
#
_symmetry.space_group_name_H-M   'P 1'
#
loop_
_entity.id
_entity.type
_entity.pdbx_description
1 polymer ?
#
loop_
_entity_poly.entity_id
_entity_poly.type
_entity_poly.pdbx_seq_one_letter_code
_entity_poly.pdbx_strand_id
1 'polypeptide(L)'
;MLYFIAVFMFLGGFFFISIGRISVNNVKNIRELLEDDKNRQEAKGNLQIIEIRRSRYDFECDAKLIFINHNGKTFTYNERFFASNSKAIFLREYENTGEIPVTVIYDKRLPSKHFIKELKPLEVNENSKVGYTVIGILFMLLGIFIVAINFKV
;
A
#
# COMPACT_ATOMS: atom_id res chain seq x y z
N MET A 1 9.31 28.46 20.11
CA MET A 1 9.46 26.99 20.10
C MET A 1 8.12 26.26 20.00
N LEU A 2 7.11 26.55 20.83
CA LEU A 2 5.78 25.91 20.76
C LEU A 2 5.01 26.12 19.45
N TYR A 3 5.01 27.35 18.90
CA TYR A 3 4.40 27.60 17.58
C TYR A 3 5.08 26.84 16.44
N PHE A 4 6.40 26.63 16.54
CA PHE A 4 7.14 25.80 15.59
C PHE A 4 6.68 24.34 15.65
N ILE A 5 6.50 23.79 16.86
CA ILE A 5 5.94 22.44 17.07
C ILE A 5 4.53 22.33 16.46
N ALA A 6 3.68 23.34 16.65
CA ALA A 6 2.33 23.35 16.07
C ALA A 6 2.36 23.28 14.53
N VAL A 7 3.29 24.00 13.89
CA VAL A 7 3.47 23.93 12.42
C VAL A 7 3.84 22.51 11.98
N PHE A 8 4.75 21.81 12.67
CA PHE A 8 5.06 20.40 12.35
C PHE A 8 3.86 19.48 12.57
N MET A 9 3.04 19.72 13.59
CA MET A 9 1.82 18.94 13.81
C MET A 9 0.83 19.11 12.65
N PHE A 10 0.63 20.34 12.17
CA PHE A 10 -0.22 20.58 10.99
C PHE A 10 0.36 19.92 9.73
N LEU A 11 1.66 20.09 9.45
CA LEU A 11 2.32 19.47 8.30
C LEU A 11 2.22 17.94 8.35
N GLY A 12 2.47 17.34 9.53
CA GLY A 12 2.30 15.90 9.74
C GLY A 12 0.85 15.44 9.55
N GLY A 13 -0.11 16.23 10.05
CA GLY A 13 -1.53 15.98 9.86
C GLY A 13 -1.93 15.93 8.39
N PHE A 14 -1.54 16.95 7.61
CA PHE A 14 -1.77 17.00 6.17
C PHE A 14 -1.10 15.84 5.43
N PHE A 15 0.13 15.48 5.84
CA PHE A 15 0.87 14.37 5.25
C PHE A 15 0.12 13.04 5.43
N PHE A 16 -0.30 12.70 6.66
CA PHE A 16 -1.04 11.47 6.93
C PHE A 16 -2.41 11.43 6.24
N ILE A 17 -3.16 12.54 6.23
CA ILE A 17 -4.43 12.61 5.49
C ILE A 17 -4.21 12.36 3.99
N SER A 18 -3.12 12.87 3.43
CA SER A 18 -2.78 12.66 2.01
C SER A 18 -2.49 11.19 1.70
N ILE A 19 -1.75 10.48 2.57
CA ILE A 19 -1.56 9.03 2.45
C ILE A 19 -2.90 8.28 2.54
N GLY A 20 -3.77 8.68 3.47
CA GLY A 20 -5.11 8.14 3.59
C GLY A 20 -5.91 8.26 2.29
N ARG A 21 -5.85 9.42 1.61
CA ARG A 21 -6.48 9.65 0.30
C ARG A 21 -5.90 8.78 -0.81
N ILE A 22 -4.58 8.59 -0.86
CA ILE A 22 -3.95 7.67 -1.83
C ILE A 22 -4.52 6.26 -1.64
N SER A 23 -4.67 5.84 -0.38
CA SER A 23 -5.24 4.53 -0.06
C SER A 23 -6.70 4.40 -0.50
N VAL A 24 -7.52 5.46 -0.36
CA VAL A 24 -8.89 5.51 -0.93
C VAL A 24 -8.89 5.25 -2.43
N ASN A 25 -8.02 5.94 -3.17
CA ASN A 25 -7.93 5.79 -4.62
C ASN A 25 -7.49 4.37 -5.00
N ASN A 26 -6.56 3.77 -4.25
CA ASN A 26 -6.17 2.38 -4.46
C ASN A 26 -7.34 1.41 -4.25
N VAL A 27 -8.12 1.56 -3.17
CA VAL A 27 -9.34 0.74 -2.94
C VAL A 27 -10.28 0.87 -4.13
N LYS A 28 -10.53 2.09 -4.60
CA LYS A 28 -11.40 2.34 -5.76
C LYS A 28 -10.88 1.63 -7.02
N ASN A 29 -9.59 1.78 -7.34
CA ASN A 29 -8.98 1.14 -8.50
C ASN A 29 -9.06 -0.40 -8.46
N ILE A 30 -8.90 -0.98 -7.27
CA ILE A 30 -9.03 -2.43 -7.07
C ILE A 30 -10.48 -2.86 -7.29
N ARG A 31 -11.45 -2.18 -6.67
CA ARG A 31 -12.88 -2.50 -6.84
C ARG A 31 -13.33 -2.38 -8.29
N GLU A 32 -12.93 -1.31 -8.98
CA GLU A 32 -13.22 -1.15 -10.41
C GLU A 32 -12.70 -2.32 -11.24
N LEU A 33 -11.48 -2.84 -10.95
CA LEU A 33 -10.98 -4.02 -11.64
C LEU A 33 -11.77 -5.28 -11.28
N LEU A 34 -12.14 -5.43 -10.01
CA LEU A 34 -12.89 -6.58 -9.54
C LEU A 34 -14.33 -6.60 -10.09
N GLU A 35 -14.95 -5.46 -10.34
CA GLU A 35 -16.30 -5.34 -10.88
C GLU A 35 -16.35 -5.47 -12.42
N ASP A 36 -15.23 -5.26 -13.12
CA ASP A 36 -15.15 -5.41 -14.58
C ASP A 36 -15.01 -6.88 -15.00
N ASP A 37 -16.10 -7.65 -14.88
CA ASP A 37 -16.14 -9.07 -15.26
C ASP A 37 -15.73 -9.33 -16.73
N LYS A 38 -15.84 -8.33 -17.61
CA LYS A 38 -15.49 -8.46 -19.03
C LYS A 38 -13.99 -8.43 -19.25
N ASN A 39 -13.26 -7.59 -18.51
CA ASN A 39 -11.82 -7.39 -18.71
C ASN A 39 -10.97 -8.02 -17.60
N ARG A 40 -11.52 -8.28 -16.42
CA ARG A 40 -10.85 -8.97 -15.32
C ARG A 40 -10.46 -10.37 -15.73
N GLN A 41 -9.22 -10.73 -15.43
CA GLN A 41 -8.66 -12.05 -15.65
C GLN A 41 -7.84 -12.46 -14.43
N GLU A 42 -7.80 -13.76 -14.16
CA GLU A 42 -6.92 -14.35 -13.15
C GLU A 42 -5.86 -15.21 -13.85
N ALA A 43 -4.62 -15.13 -13.37
CA ALA A 43 -3.52 -15.97 -13.82
C ALA A 43 -2.65 -16.39 -12.64
N LYS A 44 -2.03 -17.56 -12.76
CA LYS A 44 -0.94 -17.95 -11.86
C LYS A 44 0.33 -17.20 -12.25
N GLY A 45 1.05 -16.72 -11.25
CA GLY A 45 2.33 -16.08 -11.40
C GLY A 45 3.29 -16.48 -10.30
N ASN A 46 4.52 -15.99 -10.41
CA ASN A 46 5.56 -16.14 -9.42
C ASN A 46 6.08 -14.75 -9.05
N LEU A 47 6.26 -14.51 -7.76
CA LEU A 47 6.94 -13.35 -7.23
C LEU A 47 8.37 -13.76 -6.83
N GLN A 48 9.34 -13.29 -7.59
CA GLN A 48 10.76 -13.53 -7.32
C GLN A 48 11.30 -12.42 -6.43
N ILE A 49 11.76 -12.77 -5.22
CA ILE A 49 12.36 -11.80 -4.31
C ILE A 49 13.76 -11.44 -4.84
N ILE A 50 14.01 -10.14 -5.04
CA ILE A 50 15.31 -9.62 -5.47
C ILE A 50 16.12 -9.21 -4.23
N GLU A 51 15.53 -8.38 -3.39
CA GLU A 51 16.20 -7.82 -2.21
C GLU A 51 15.18 -7.60 -1.10
N ILE A 52 15.56 -7.97 0.12
CA ILE A 52 14.82 -7.63 1.34
C ILE A 52 15.70 -6.71 2.18
N ARG A 53 15.24 -5.48 2.41
CA ARG A 53 15.88 -4.50 3.27
C ARG A 53 15.10 -4.40 4.57
N ARG A 54 15.78 -4.67 5.69
CA ARG A 54 15.17 -4.71 7.02
C ARG A 54 15.85 -3.75 7.99
N SER A 55 15.02 -3.05 8.75
CA SER A 55 15.42 -2.39 9.99
C SER A 55 14.51 -2.85 11.14
N ARG A 56 14.81 -2.40 12.36
CA ARG A 56 13.94 -2.63 13.53
C ARG A 56 12.52 -2.13 13.31
N TYR A 57 12.34 -1.10 12.49
CA TYR A 57 11.07 -0.40 12.31
C TYR A 57 10.54 -0.48 10.87
N ASP A 58 11.30 -1.08 9.95
CA ASP A 58 11.01 -1.01 8.53
C ASP A 58 11.30 -2.32 7.80
N PHE A 59 10.50 -2.57 6.77
CA PHE A 59 10.62 -3.68 5.87
C PHE A 59 10.32 -3.19 4.46
N GLU A 60 11.30 -3.30 3.59
CA GLU A 60 11.16 -3.11 2.17
C GLU A 60 11.53 -4.40 1.45
N CYS A 61 10.73 -4.78 0.46
CA CYS A 61 10.97 -5.94 -0.38
C CYS A 61 10.85 -5.51 -1.83
N ASP A 62 11.96 -5.62 -2.56
CA ASP A 62 12.00 -5.49 -4.00
C ASP A 62 11.84 -6.88 -4.60
N ALA A 63 10.85 -7.01 -5.49
CA ALA A 63 10.52 -8.27 -6.11
C ALA A 63 10.17 -8.09 -7.59
N LYS A 64 10.23 -9.19 -8.33
CA LYS A 64 9.81 -9.25 -9.73
C LYS A 64 8.60 -10.17 -9.83
N LEU A 65 7.47 -9.61 -10.24
CA LEU A 65 6.28 -10.38 -10.56
C LEU A 65 6.37 -10.88 -12.00
N ILE A 66 6.17 -12.17 -12.18
CA ILE A 66 6.11 -12.83 -13.49
C ILE A 66 4.81 -13.63 -13.57
N PHE A 67 3.99 -13.41 -14.60
CA PHE A 67 2.81 -14.24 -14.85
C PHE A 67 2.56 -14.42 -16.34
N ILE A 68 1.86 -15.49 -16.69
CA ILE A 68 1.54 -15.85 -18.08
C ILE A 68 0.03 -15.75 -18.26
N ASN A 69 -0.43 -15.04 -19.29
CA ASN A 69 -1.86 -14.97 -19.58
C ASN A 69 -2.38 -16.24 -20.29
N HIS A 70 -3.69 -16.31 -20.49
CA HIS A 70 -4.37 -17.39 -21.21
C HIS A 70 -3.90 -17.55 -22.67
N ASN A 71 -3.27 -16.53 -23.26
CA ASN A 71 -2.70 -16.59 -24.61
C ASN A 71 -1.22 -17.03 -24.61
N GLY A 72 -0.65 -17.43 -23.47
CA GLY A 72 0.75 -17.83 -23.35
C GLY A 72 1.75 -16.66 -23.34
N LYS A 73 1.28 -15.41 -23.28
CA LYS A 73 2.14 -14.23 -23.20
C LYS A 73 2.59 -14.00 -21.75
N THR A 74 3.90 -13.92 -21.56
CA THR A 74 4.54 -13.58 -20.29
C THR A 74 4.53 -12.08 -20.05
N PHE A 75 4.18 -11.68 -18.82
CA PHE A 75 4.30 -10.33 -18.30
C PHE A 75 5.29 -10.31 -17.14
N THR A 76 6.02 -9.21 -17.02
CA THR A 76 7.04 -9.03 -15.98
C THR A 76 6.98 -7.60 -15.45
N TYR A 77 6.84 -7.47 -14.14
CA TYR A 77 6.77 -6.19 -13.44
C TYR A 77 7.72 -6.17 -12.25
N ASN A 78 8.39 -5.05 -12.04
CA ASN A 78 9.16 -4.82 -10.82
C ASN A 78 8.21 -4.22 -9.78
N GLU A 79 8.10 -4.89 -8.64
CA GLU A 79 7.24 -4.52 -7.54
C GLU A 79 8.08 -4.15 -6.33
N ARG A 80 7.66 -3.11 -5.62
CA ARG A 80 8.26 -2.71 -4.35
C ARG A 80 7.19 -2.74 -3.27
N PHE A 81 7.40 -3.57 -2.26
CA PHE A 81 6.50 -3.70 -1.12
C PHE A 81 7.11 -3.06 0.11
N PHE A 82 6.29 -2.25 0.78
CA PHE A 82 6.62 -1.63 2.06
C PHE A 82 5.88 -2.34 3.19
N ALA A 83 6.35 -2.12 4.42
CA ALA A 83 5.78 -2.63 5.66
C ALA A 83 4.36 -2.13 5.94
N SER A 84 3.37 -2.64 5.20
CA SER A 84 1.97 -2.66 5.63
C SER A 84 1.70 -4.05 6.21
N ASN A 85 1.38 -4.12 7.50
CA ASN A 85 1.40 -5.33 8.34
C ASN A 85 1.14 -6.67 7.62
N SER A 86 0.03 -6.84 6.90
CA SER A 86 -0.28 -8.14 6.29
C SER A 86 0.56 -8.48 5.04
N LYS A 87 1.00 -7.49 4.25
CA LYS A 87 1.91 -7.74 3.11
C LYS A 87 3.28 -8.18 3.59
N ALA A 88 3.78 -7.52 4.65
CA ALA A 88 5.09 -7.83 5.21
C ALA A 88 5.10 -9.22 5.86
N ILE A 89 4.03 -9.61 6.57
CA ILE A 89 3.92 -10.96 7.15
C ILE A 89 3.96 -12.01 6.04
N PHE A 90 3.13 -11.86 5.00
CA PHE A 90 3.13 -12.78 3.87
C PHE A 90 4.53 -12.91 3.23
N LEU A 91 5.19 -11.78 2.92
CA LEU A 91 6.51 -11.83 2.28
C LEU A 91 7.62 -12.36 3.20
N ARG A 92 7.47 -12.22 4.53
CA ARG A 92 8.41 -12.78 5.52
C ARG A 92 8.36 -14.31 5.55
N GLU A 93 7.19 -14.91 5.38
CA GLU A 93 7.04 -16.36 5.39
C GLU A 93 7.84 -17.05 4.26
N TYR A 94 8.13 -16.31 3.18
CA TYR A 94 8.82 -16.83 2.01
C TYR A 94 10.23 -16.24 1.78
N GLU A 95 10.79 -15.56 2.77
CA GLU A 95 12.11 -14.91 2.66
C GLU A 95 13.22 -15.87 2.19
N ASN A 96 13.14 -17.15 2.57
CA ASN A 96 14.15 -18.16 2.27
C ASN A 96 13.83 -19.03 1.05
N THR A 97 12.69 -18.80 0.38
CA THR A 97 12.20 -19.65 -0.71
C THR A 97 12.51 -19.08 -2.10
N GLY A 98 12.84 -17.78 -2.19
CA GLY A 98 13.26 -17.08 -3.42
C GLY A 98 12.14 -16.86 -4.45
N GLU A 99 11.23 -17.81 -4.62
CA GLU A 99 10.07 -17.73 -5.50
C GLU A 99 8.77 -18.02 -4.72
N ILE A 100 7.79 -17.14 -4.88
CA ILE A 100 6.49 -17.25 -4.23
C ILE A 100 5.43 -17.46 -5.31
N PRO A 101 4.74 -18.61 -5.34
CA PRO A 101 3.60 -18.78 -6.23
C PRO A 101 2.47 -17.84 -5.77
N VAL A 102 1.92 -17.08 -6.71
CA VAL A 102 0.89 -16.07 -6.45
C VAL A 102 -0.21 -16.11 -7.49
N THR A 103 -1.38 -15.60 -7.12
CA THR A 103 -2.51 -15.39 -8.02
C THR A 103 -2.59 -13.92 -8.37
N VAL A 104 -2.49 -13.62 -9.67
CA VAL A 104 -2.56 -12.26 -10.21
C VAL A 104 -3.93 -12.02 -10.80
N ILE A 105 -4.59 -10.98 -10.32
CA ILE A 105 -5.80 -10.43 -10.93
C ILE A 105 -5.38 -9.22 -11.77
N TYR A 106 -5.71 -9.20 -13.06
CA TYR A 106 -5.27 -8.14 -13.98
C TYR A 106 -6.34 -7.78 -15.01
N ASP A 107 -6.20 -6.59 -15.60
CA ASP A 107 -7.01 -6.14 -16.74
C ASP A 107 -6.42 -6.71 -18.04
N LYS A 108 -7.22 -7.44 -18.82
CA LYS A 108 -6.75 -8.05 -20.08
C LYS A 108 -6.29 -7.03 -21.14
N ARG A 109 -6.85 -5.82 -21.14
CA ARG A 109 -6.50 -4.73 -22.07
C ARG A 109 -5.30 -3.95 -21.58
N LEU A 110 -5.14 -3.85 -20.25
CA LEU A 110 -4.03 -3.17 -19.61
C LEU A 110 -3.42 -4.04 -18.48
N PRO A 111 -2.60 -5.06 -18.82
CA PRO A 111 -2.08 -6.00 -17.83
C PRO A 111 -1.17 -5.39 -16.76
N SER A 112 -0.73 -4.14 -16.93
CA SER A 112 -0.03 -3.38 -15.90
C SER A 112 -0.96 -2.95 -14.76
N LYS A 113 -2.27 -2.87 -14.99
CA LYS A 113 -3.28 -2.74 -13.93
C LYS A 113 -3.54 -4.13 -13.36
N HIS A 114 -2.83 -4.45 -12.29
CA HIS A 114 -2.85 -5.77 -11.68
C HIS A 114 -2.68 -5.71 -10.16
N PHE A 115 -3.11 -6.77 -9.46
CA PHE A 115 -2.89 -6.94 -8.03
C PHE A 115 -2.65 -8.42 -7.68
N ILE A 116 -1.87 -8.64 -6.63
CA ILE A 116 -1.58 -9.97 -6.08
C ILE A 116 -2.63 -10.30 -5.01
N LYS A 117 -3.36 -11.40 -5.19
CA LYS A 117 -4.51 -11.78 -4.35
C LYS A 117 -4.09 -12.10 -2.91
N GLU A 118 -2.99 -12.81 -2.74
CA GLU A 118 -2.45 -13.26 -1.45
C GLU A 118 -2.01 -12.09 -0.57
N LEU A 119 -1.67 -10.94 -1.16
CA LEU A 119 -1.32 -9.71 -0.45
C LEU A 119 -2.53 -8.94 0.11
N LYS A 120 -3.75 -9.47 -0.07
CA LYS A 120 -5.02 -8.90 0.41
C LYS A 120 -5.10 -7.37 0.24
N PRO A 121 -4.96 -6.86 -1.00
CA PRO A 121 -4.75 -5.44 -1.25
C PRO A 121 -5.95 -4.58 -0.82
N LEU A 122 -7.18 -5.10 -0.88
CA LEU A 122 -8.37 -4.39 -0.37
C LEU A 122 -8.29 -4.15 1.14
N GLU A 123 -8.11 -5.21 1.93
CA GLU A 123 -8.03 -5.12 3.39
C GLU A 123 -6.93 -4.15 3.83
N VAL A 124 -5.75 -4.25 3.21
CA VAL A 124 -4.62 -3.37 3.51
C VAL A 124 -4.95 -1.90 3.25
N ASN A 125 -5.53 -1.60 2.09
CA ASN A 125 -5.83 -0.21 1.73
C ASN A 125 -7.06 0.33 2.48
N GLU A 126 -8.04 -0.49 2.83
CA GLU A 126 -9.17 -0.06 3.66
C GLU A 126 -8.71 0.30 5.07
N ASN A 127 -7.86 -0.53 5.68
CA ASN A 127 -7.29 -0.25 7.00
C ASN A 127 -6.39 0.99 6.96
N SER A 128 -5.55 1.13 5.93
CA SER A 128 -4.65 2.27 5.76
C SER A 128 -5.42 3.57 5.55
N LYS A 129 -6.47 3.57 4.71
CA LYS A 129 -7.38 4.70 4.53
C LYS A 129 -7.89 5.23 5.87
N VAL A 130 -8.39 4.35 6.73
CA VAL A 130 -8.96 4.75 8.02
C VAL A 130 -7.85 5.19 8.97
N GLY A 131 -6.83 4.37 9.15
CA GLY A 131 -5.74 4.61 10.11
C GLY A 131 -5.02 5.94 9.84
N TYR A 132 -4.55 6.17 8.61
CA TYR A 132 -3.83 7.40 8.27
C TYR A 132 -4.71 8.65 8.35
N THR A 133 -5.99 8.54 7.96
CA THR A 133 -6.91 9.69 8.08
C THR A 133 -7.15 10.05 9.54
N VAL A 134 -7.38 9.06 10.42
CA VAL A 134 -7.61 9.29 11.86
C VAL A 134 -6.36 9.87 12.52
N ILE A 135 -5.18 9.30 12.26
CA ILE A 135 -3.91 9.82 12.78
C ILE A 135 -3.70 11.26 12.32
N GLY A 136 -3.94 11.55 11.04
CA GLY A 136 -3.78 12.90 10.51
C GLY A 136 -4.73 13.92 11.17
N ILE A 137 -5.99 13.56 11.38
CA ILE A 137 -6.95 14.42 12.12
C ILE A 137 -6.46 14.66 13.55
N LEU A 138 -5.97 13.64 14.25
CA LEU A 138 -5.45 13.77 15.61
C LEU A 138 -4.26 14.75 15.66
N PHE A 139 -3.34 14.67 14.69
CA PHE A 139 -2.23 15.61 14.57
C PHE A 139 -2.71 17.06 14.36
N MET A 140 -3.72 17.26 13.51
CA MET A 140 -4.32 18.59 13.31
C MET A 140 -4.95 19.12 14.60
N LEU A 141 -5.70 18.30 15.33
CA LEU A 141 -6.31 18.68 16.62
C LEU A 141 -5.27 19.03 17.68
N LEU A 142 -4.17 18.28 17.76
CA LEU A 142 -3.04 18.58 18.65
C LEU A 142 -2.38 19.91 18.29
N GLY A 143 -2.20 20.19 16.99
CA GLY A 143 -1.69 21.48 16.52
C GLY A 143 -2.59 22.64 16.95
N ILE A 144 -3.91 22.52 16.77
CA ILE A 144 -4.90 23.51 17.22
C ILE A 144 -4.85 23.69 18.74
N PHE A 145 -4.79 22.59 19.49
CA PHE A 145 -4.72 22.63 20.95
C PHE A 145 -3.49 23.39 21.44
N ILE A 146 -2.31 23.11 20.87
CA ILE A 146 -1.06 23.82 21.20
C ILE A 146 -1.21 25.32 20.92
N VAL A 147 -1.78 25.72 19.79
CA VAL A 147 -2.01 27.14 19.49
C VAL A 147 -2.98 27.75 20.50
N ALA A 148 -4.13 27.12 20.74
CA ALA A 148 -5.20 27.66 21.58
C ALA A 148 -4.78 27.88 23.04
N ILE A 149 -4.05 26.94 23.67
CA ILE A 149 -3.60 27.11 25.06
C ILE A 149 -2.51 28.17 25.21
N ASN A 150 -1.76 28.45 24.14
CA ASN A 150 -0.67 29.44 24.14
C ASN A 150 -1.10 30.80 23.59
N PHE A 151 -2.29 30.89 22.99
CA PHE A 151 -2.92 32.15 22.60
C PHE A 151 -3.56 32.87 23.79
N LYS A 152 -3.74 32.17 24.92
CA LYS A 152 -4.22 32.74 26.18
C LYS A 152 -3.10 33.56 26.83
N VAL A 153 -2.90 34.77 26.33
CA VAL A 153 -2.16 35.88 26.96
C VAL A 153 -3.15 36.99 27.25
#